data_AF-A0A0H5PA98-F1
#
_entry.id   AF-A0A0H5PA98-F1
#
_cell.length_a   1.000
_cell.length_b   1.000
_cell.length_c   1.000
_cell.angle_alpha   90.00
_cell.angle_beta   90.00
_cell.angle_gamma   90.00
#
_symmetry.space_group_name_H-M   'P 1'
#
loop_
_entity.id
_entity.type
_entity.pdbx_description
1 polymer ?
#
loop_
_entity_poly.entity_id
_entity_poly.type
_entity_poly.pdbx_seq_one_letter_code
_entity_poly.pdbx_strand_id
1 'polypeptide(L)' 'MVSEATEHHADYVGQGWWVVDFLPGRQLSEEQARAAMRIAVAPQQLEVERWAAKLGLTAAEARAFVAMPVGVAR' A
#
# COMPACT_ATOMS: atom_id res chain seq x y z
N MET A 1 4.76 -4.70 9.09
CA MET A 1 3.84 -5.69 8.48
C MET A 1 4.47 -6.14 7.18
N VAL A 2 4.68 -7.44 7.04
CA VAL A 2 5.36 -8.05 5.89
C VAL A 2 4.55 -9.26 5.42
N SER A 3 4.73 -9.66 4.17
CA SER A 3 4.10 -10.85 3.58
C SER A 3 5.10 -11.52 2.65
N GLU A 4 5.09 -12.85 2.58
CA GLU A 4 5.93 -13.60 1.63
C GLU A 4 5.44 -13.50 0.18
N ALA A 5 4.22 -13.00 -0.04
CA ALA A 5 3.60 -12.89 -1.36
C ALA A 5 3.96 -11.60 -2.12
N THR A 6 4.69 -10.68 -1.49
CA THR A 6 5.10 -9.41 -2.08
C THR A 6 6.40 -8.91 -1.46
N GLU A 7 7.21 -8.18 -2.21
CA GLU A 7 8.43 -7.53 -1.69
C GLU A 7 8.11 -6.27 -0.87
N HIS A 8 6.86 -5.79 -0.94
CA HIS A 8 6.41 -4.60 -0.24
C HIS A 8 6.19 -4.83 1.25
N HIS A 9 6.36 -3.77 2.03
CA HIS A 9 6.16 -3.79 3.47
C HIS A 9 5.52 -2.50 3.98
N ALA A 10 4.91 -2.61 5.17
CA ALA A 10 4.39 -1.48 5.91
C ALA A 10 5.10 -1.36 7.27
N ASP A 11 5.71 -0.22 7.55
CA ASP A 11 6.41 0.03 8.81
C ASP A 11 5.56 0.83 9.77
N TYR A 12 5.59 0.43 11.05
CA TYR A 12 4.94 1.16 12.12
C TYR A 12 5.84 2.31 12.56
N VAL A 13 5.34 3.55 12.49
CA VAL A 13 6.10 4.76 12.82
C VAL A 13 5.67 5.40 14.15
N GLY A 14 4.76 4.75 14.89
CA GLY A 14 4.30 5.20 16.20
C GLY A 14 2.90 5.84 16.17
N GLN A 15 2.27 5.92 17.35
CA GLN A 15 0.96 6.55 17.57
C GLN A 15 -0.17 6.02 16.65
N GLY A 16 -0.13 4.74 16.28
CA GLY A 16 -1.13 4.14 15.38
C GLY A 16 -0.89 4.40 13.89
N TRP A 17 0.21 5.09 13.53
CA TRP A 17 0.54 5.41 12.15
C TRP A 17 1.51 4.41 11.52
N TRP A 18 1.32 4.23 10.22
CA TRP A 18 2.09 3.32 9.38
C TRP A 18 2.53 4.03 8.10
N VAL A 19 3.67 3.63 7.56
CA VAL A 19 4.10 3.99 6.21
C VAL A 19 4.19 2.73 5.37
N VAL A 20 3.97 2.84 4.07
CA VAL A 20 4.11 1.72 3.12
C VAL A 20 5.12 2.13 2.07
N ASP A 21 6.08 1.26 1.78
CA ASP A 21 7.25 1.58 0.96
C ASP A 21 6.91 2.10 -0.45
N PHE A 22 5.84 1.58 -1.07
CA PHE A 22 5.35 2.02 -2.37
C PHE A 22 4.38 3.22 -2.32
N LEU A 23 4.05 3.74 -1.14
CA LEU A 23 3.20 4.94 -0.94
C LEU A 23 3.99 6.04 -0.20
N PRO A 24 4.98 6.66 -0.86
CA PRO A 24 5.85 7.64 -0.22
C PRO A 24 5.07 8.87 0.25
N GLY A 25 5.50 9.43 1.38
CA GLY A 25 4.94 10.66 1.93
C GLY A 25 3.56 10.53 2.57
N ARG A 26 3.04 9.31 2.75
CA ARG A 26 1.75 9.07 3.39
C ARG A 26 1.92 8.38 4.74
N GLN A 27 1.30 8.96 5.77
CA GLN A 27 1.02 8.28 7.03
C GLN A 27 -0.39 7.68 6.94
N LEU A 28 -0.49 6.39 7.22
CA LEU A 28 -1.69 5.60 7.09
C LEU A 28 -2.15 5.11 8.45
N SER A 29 -3.46 5.04 8.65
CA SER A 29 -4.01 4.26 9.75
C SER A 29 -3.67 2.77 9.55
N GLU A 30 -3.77 1.96 10.61
CA GLU A 30 -3.59 0.52 10.48
C GLU A 30 -4.51 -0.10 9.41
N GLU A 31 -5.76 0.36 9.33
CA GLU A 31 -6.73 -0.12 8.34
C GLU A 31 -6.28 0.20 6.91
N GLN A 32 -5.77 1.41 6.69
CA GLN A 32 -5.25 1.84 5.40
C GLN A 32 -3.98 1.06 5.04
N ALA A 33 -3.05 0.87 5.98
CA ALA A 33 -1.86 0.05 5.76
C ALA A 33 -2.21 -1.41 5.41
N ARG A 34 -3.22 -2.00 6.07
CA ARG A 34 -3.75 -3.33 5.72
C ARG A 34 -4.36 -3.35 4.32
N ALA A 35 -5.07 -2.29 3.93
CA ALA A 35 -5.62 -2.18 2.57
C ALA A 35 -4.50 -2.10 1.52
N ALA A 36 -3.48 -1.27 1.76
CA ALA A 36 -2.30 -1.18 0.90
C ALA A 36 -1.58 -2.52 0.74
N MET A 37 -1.31 -3.23 1.85
CA MET A 37 -0.67 -4.56 1.80
C MET A 37 -1.50 -5.60 1.04
N ARG A 38 -2.84 -5.56 1.14
CA ARG A 38 -3.70 -6.47 0.34
C ARG A 38 -3.62 -6.17 -1.16
N ILE A 39 -3.53 -4.90 -1.55
CA ILE A 39 -3.32 -4.51 -2.95
C ILE A 39 -1.96 -5.02 -3.43
N ALA A 40 -0.90 -4.85 -2.64
CA ALA A 40 0.44 -5.33 -2.98
C ALA A 40 0.52 -6.86 -3.16
N VAL A 41 -0.19 -7.61 -2.31
CA VAL A 41 -0.24 -9.08 -2.36
C VAL A 41 -1.05 -9.59 -3.55
N ALA A 42 -2.14 -8.91 -3.93
CA ALA A 42 -3.03 -9.39 -4.98
C ALA A 42 -3.58 -8.24 -5.84
N PRO A 43 -2.72 -7.55 -6.62
CA PRO A 43 -3.10 -6.33 -7.33
C PRO A 43 -4.12 -6.55 -8.45
N GLN A 44 -4.39 -7.79 -8.86
CA GLN A 44 -5.35 -8.13 -9.91
C GLN A 44 -6.78 -8.35 -9.39
N GLN A 45 -6.98 -8.50 -8.08
CA GLN A 45 -8.30 -8.76 -7.47
C GLN A 45 -9.32 -7.64 -7.76
N LEU A 46 -10.60 -8.00 -7.80
CA LEU A 46 -11.70 -7.03 -7.95
C LEU A 46 -11.80 -6.09 -6.73
N GLU A 47 -11.46 -6.60 -5.54
CA GLU A 47 -11.47 -5.85 -4.28
C GLU A 47 -10.46 -4.71 -4.23
N VAL A 48 -9.51 -4.65 -5.17
CA VAL A 48 -8.53 -3.57 -5.26
C VAL A 48 -9.20 -2.22 -5.38
N GLU A 49 -10.35 -2.12 -6.06
CA GLU A 49 -11.11 -0.87 -6.14
C GLU A 49 -11.55 -0.39 -4.75
N ARG A 50 -12.12 -1.29 -3.94
CA ARG A 50 -12.55 -0.98 -2.58
C ARG A 50 -11.36 -0.66 -1.66
N TRP A 51 -10.24 -1.37 -1.80
CA TRP A 51 -9.05 -1.11 -0.99
C TRP A 51 -8.39 0.21 -1.38
N ALA A 52 -8.28 0.50 -2.68
CA ALA A 52 -7.73 1.76 -3.19
C ALA A 52 -8.57 2.96 -2.75
N ALA A 53 -9.90 2.84 -2.73
CA ALA A 53 -10.79 3.89 -2.24
C ALA A 53 -10.48 4.30 -0.78
N LYS A 54 -10.09 3.34 0.09
CA LYS A 54 -9.67 3.65 1.48
C LYS A 54 -8.39 4.48 1.56
N LEU A 55 -7.57 4.42 0.51
CA LEU A 55 -6.34 5.18 0.35
C LEU A 55 -6.56 6.50 -0.40
N GLY A 56 -7.80 6.81 -0.82
CA GLY A 56 -8.09 7.95 -1.69
C GLY A 56 -7.43 7.81 -3.07
N LEU A 57 -7.32 6.58 -3.58
CA LEU A 57 -6.76 6.26 -4.88
C LEU A 57 -7.79 5.52 -5.73
N THR A 58 -7.62 5.60 -7.04
CA THR A 58 -8.24 4.67 -7.99
C THR A 58 -7.52 3.32 -7.98
N ALA A 59 -8.20 2.28 -8.46
CA ALA A 59 -7.58 0.97 -8.64
C ALA A 59 -6.35 1.03 -9.57
N ALA A 60 -6.41 1.87 -10.61
CA ALA A 60 -5.31 2.05 -11.56
C ALA A 60 -4.08 2.68 -10.91
N GLU A 61 -4.25 3.77 -10.14
CA GLU A 61 -3.15 4.41 -9.40
C GLU A 61 -2.53 3.45 -8.39
N ALA A 62 -3.36 2.74 -7.62
CA ALA A 62 -2.86 1.81 -6.62
C ALA A 62 -2.01 0.68 -7.25
N ARG A 63 -2.46 0.14 -8.40
CA ARG A 63 -1.68 -0.84 -9.17
C ARG A 63 -0.38 -0.24 -9.72
N ALA A 64 -0.43 1.01 -10.19
CA ALA A 64 0.75 1.71 -10.69
C ALA A 64 1.80 1.90 -9.58
N PHE A 65 1.38 2.31 -8.38
CA PHE A 65 2.30 2.45 -7.24
C PHE A 65 2.91 1.11 -6.83
N VAL A 66 2.12 0.03 -6.73
CA VAL A 66 2.66 -1.32 -6.45
C VAL A 66 3.65 -1.78 -7.52
N ALA A 67 3.43 -1.42 -8.78
CA ALA A 67 4.37 -1.77 -9.86
C ALA A 67 5.65 -0.91 -9.86
N MET A 68 5.71 0.18 -9.09
CA MET A 68 6.90 1.03 -9.04
C MET A 68 8.02 0.37 -8.22
N PRO A 69 9.27 0.40 -8.70
CA PRO A 69 10.40 -0.06 -7.91
C PRO A 69 10.53 0.75 -6.62
N VAL A 70 10.69 0.06 -5.50
CA VAL A 70 10.94 0.69 -4.20
C VAL A 70 12.26 1.48 -4.29
N GLY A 71 12.19 2.81 -4.17
CA GLY A 71 13.36 3.71 -4.21
C GLY A 71 13.41 4.77 -5.32
N VAL A 72 12.36 4.93 -6.15
CA VAL A 72 12.35 5.96 -7.22
C VAL A 72 11.88 7.35 -6.75
N ALA A 73 11.40 7.49 -5.51
CA ALA A 73 11.18 8.80 -4.91
C ALA A 73 12.51 9.35 -4.35
N ARG A 74 13.29 10.01 -5.20
CA ARG A 74 14.35 10.93 -4.80
C ARG A 74 13.96 12.36 -5.16
#